data_AF-A0A976GV83-F1
#
_entry.id   AF-A0A976GV83-F1
#
_cell.length_a   1.000
_cell.length_b   1.000
_cell.length_c   1.000
_cell.angle_alpha   90.00
_cell.angle_beta   90.00
_cell.angle_gamma   90.00
#
_symmetry.space_group_name_H-M   'P 1'
#
loop_
_entity.id
_entity.type
_entity.pdbx_description
1 polymer ?
#
loop_
_entity_poly.entity_id
_entity_poly.type
_entity_poly.pdbx_seq_one_letter_code
_entity_poly.pdbx_strand_id
1 'polypeptide(L)'
;MAALNRSTLRRLQNLPQIPSVWEGDRRPLSNADSHMMLEDDDDPEAGGECILWVDGSEGVVRAMDMVGPDAGPEAIVRALLRAMEHPQSPAPAVRPQKIVVKNREIQFYLRGVLQDLGISIDYVPELPLIDEIFRGMEEVAVNRPPELPPQYADVLMEKAAQIWHDAPWRSLSEHQIISIEINQWDVASLYVSVLGQGRMDYGVLLYRSLESLKRFRERVVNDDSFEDLEQAFLGQDCLFLTFESAAELDEDDDDEIDLADLPPSEIEPNFGNLHPLEGLRSILYEEEALTMLVALEAFHRFFRNGRRKLAADTFPALNSRYRIPVPQSDGEIQQVSVKVSTMPEVSDELLQMLGDDDDDDEFEMPRLRDDLVPQNSFLSLGAVPWETVEFLRGSVQFHEGAEVDINTAGDGLPVVMIQTSNPKAKTMIQDLKEAGGVKAICFNPGEDPFQDEQYDLGILQTKNGELYLFGEFNENDPVHQEARKKWERRCKSTNGWCGLVIAKGLMGASRGQPQFKDMVALFEVRWVSPKDLGIGPLQLMPMF
;
A
#
# COMPACT_ATOMS: atom_id res chain seq x y z
N MET A 1 -29.65 4.50 25.67
CA MET A 1 -29.57 5.23 24.39
C MET A 1 -28.18 5.83 24.31
N ALA A 2 -27.42 5.50 23.26
CA ALA A 2 -26.16 6.17 22.98
C ALA A 2 -26.47 7.63 22.59
N ALA A 3 -25.94 8.57 23.34
CA ALA A 3 -26.04 10.00 23.03
C ALA A 3 -24.67 10.49 22.56
N LEU A 4 -24.64 11.49 21.69
CA LEU A 4 -23.38 12.11 21.29
C LEU A 4 -22.67 12.64 22.52
N ASN A 5 -21.36 12.41 22.60
CA ASN A 5 -20.57 12.95 23.68
C ASN A 5 -20.53 14.49 23.60
N ARG A 6 -20.17 15.15 24.70
CA ARG A 6 -20.21 16.62 24.78
C ARG A 6 -19.21 17.31 23.85
N SER A 7 -18.09 16.67 23.51
CA SER A 7 -17.09 17.24 22.60
C SER A 7 -17.59 17.23 21.16
N THR A 8 -18.14 16.11 20.68
CA THR A 8 -18.77 15.96 19.37
C THR A 8 -19.93 16.93 19.22
N LEU A 9 -20.79 17.06 20.24
CA LEU A 9 -21.91 18.03 20.20
C LEU A 9 -21.42 19.47 19.99
N ARG A 10 -20.40 19.92 20.73
CA ARG A 10 -19.85 21.28 20.59
C ARG A 10 -19.23 21.51 19.21
N ARG A 11 -18.52 20.52 18.68
CA ARG A 11 -17.89 20.59 17.36
C ARG A 11 -18.96 20.76 16.27
N LEU A 12 -19.99 19.93 16.28
CA LEU A 12 -21.12 20.01 15.34
C LEU A 12 -21.95 21.29 15.51
N GLN A 13 -22.03 21.85 16.71
CA GLN A 13 -22.69 23.14 16.96
C GLN A 13 -21.91 24.34 16.42
N ASN A 14 -20.60 24.21 16.19
CA ASN A 14 -19.78 25.25 15.57
C ASN A 14 -19.93 25.31 14.04
N LEU A 15 -20.50 24.26 13.42
CA LEU A 15 -20.76 24.24 11.99
C LEU A 15 -21.89 25.23 11.62
N PRO A 16 -21.78 25.93 10.47
CA PRO A 16 -22.86 26.76 9.96
C PRO A 16 -24.13 25.92 9.77
N GLN A 17 -25.24 26.36 10.36
CA GLN A 17 -26.53 25.71 10.14
C GLN A 17 -27.24 26.36 8.95
N ILE A 18 -27.48 25.58 7.90
CA ILE A 18 -28.09 26.03 6.65
C ILE A 18 -29.58 25.64 6.58
N PRO A 19 -30.45 26.44 5.94
CA PRO A 19 -31.87 26.13 5.78
C PRO A 19 -32.13 25.09 4.68
N SER A 20 -31.41 23.98 4.73
CA SER A 20 -31.57 22.85 3.81
C SER A 20 -32.31 21.68 4.47
N VAL A 21 -32.91 20.87 3.60
CA VAL A 21 -33.49 19.56 3.94
C VAL A 21 -32.59 18.49 3.34
N TRP A 22 -32.05 17.61 4.18
CA TRP A 22 -31.25 16.48 3.72
C TRP A 22 -32.08 15.19 3.68
N GLU A 23 -31.88 14.39 2.65
CA GLU A 23 -32.42 13.04 2.52
C GLU A 23 -31.38 12.04 3.06
N GLY A 24 -31.83 11.06 3.83
CA GLY A 24 -30.99 10.01 4.37
C GLY A 24 -31.65 8.65 4.27
N ASP A 25 -30.91 7.66 3.79
CA ASP A 25 -31.37 6.27 3.77
C ASP A 25 -30.21 5.28 3.94
N ARG A 26 -30.57 4.07 4.35
CA ARG A 26 -29.69 2.90 4.36
C ARG A 26 -30.41 1.81 3.57
N ARG A 27 -29.80 1.33 2.48
CA ARG A 27 -30.41 0.32 1.60
C ARG A 27 -29.44 -0.80 1.27
N PRO A 28 -29.92 -2.04 1.12
CA PRO A 28 -29.12 -3.09 0.51
C PRO A 28 -28.80 -2.70 -0.94
N LEU A 29 -27.55 -2.94 -1.34
CA LEU A 29 -27.16 -2.90 -2.74
C LEU A 29 -27.55 -4.21 -3.42
N SER A 30 -27.83 -4.15 -4.73
CA SER A 30 -27.93 -5.39 -5.49
C SER A 30 -26.53 -5.99 -5.66
N ASN A 31 -26.41 -7.31 -5.83
CA ASN A 31 -25.10 -7.96 -6.07
C ASN A 31 -24.33 -7.34 -7.25
N ALA A 32 -25.03 -6.74 -8.22
CA ALA A 32 -24.41 -6.09 -9.37
C ALA A 32 -23.85 -4.68 -9.03
N ASP A 33 -24.36 -4.04 -7.97
CA ASP A 33 -23.87 -2.74 -7.47
C ASP A 33 -22.71 -2.89 -6.47
N SER A 34 -22.59 -4.02 -5.76
CA SER A 34 -21.44 -4.31 -4.89
C SER A 34 -20.14 -4.37 -5.69
N HIS A 35 -20.12 -5.11 -6.81
CA HIS A 35 -18.97 -5.19 -7.73
C HIS A 35 -18.60 -3.88 -8.47
N MET A 36 -19.34 -2.79 -8.25
CA MET A 36 -19.10 -1.49 -8.89
C MET A 36 -18.45 -0.46 -7.96
N MET A 37 -18.52 -0.68 -6.65
CA MET A 37 -18.20 0.33 -5.62
C MET A 37 -17.23 -0.20 -4.57
N LEU A 38 -16.98 -1.51 -4.58
CA LEU A 38 -15.92 -2.16 -3.81
C LEU A 38 -14.66 -2.11 -4.68
N GLU A 39 -13.55 -1.66 -4.08
CA GLU A 39 -12.21 -2.01 -4.59
C GLU A 39 -12.09 -3.54 -4.50
N ASP A 40 -11.23 -4.15 -5.33
CA ASP A 40 -11.18 -5.61 -5.57
C ASP A 40 -10.96 -6.48 -4.28
N ASP A 41 -10.84 -5.87 -3.10
CA ASP A 41 -10.60 -6.47 -1.78
C ASP A 41 -11.83 -6.58 -0.84
N ASP A 42 -13.02 -6.06 -1.19
CA ASP A 42 -14.20 -6.15 -0.30
C ASP A 42 -15.24 -7.19 -0.80
N ASP A 43 -15.65 -8.09 0.10
CA ASP A 43 -16.59 -9.20 -0.09
C ASP A 43 -17.84 -8.84 -0.94
N PRO A 44 -17.92 -9.28 -2.21
CA PRO A 44 -19.10 -9.10 -3.04
C PRO A 44 -20.28 -10.00 -2.64
N GLU A 45 -20.03 -11.09 -1.88
CA GLU A 45 -21.03 -12.06 -1.41
C GLU A 45 -21.74 -11.64 -0.10
N ALA A 46 -21.15 -10.78 0.74
CA ALA A 46 -21.76 -10.35 2.00
C ALA A 46 -23.04 -9.52 1.85
N GLY A 47 -23.32 -8.94 0.68
CA GLY A 47 -24.47 -8.07 0.49
C GLY A 47 -24.35 -6.80 1.36
N GLY A 48 -23.52 -5.86 0.91
CA GLY A 48 -23.34 -4.57 1.56
C GLY A 48 -24.61 -3.71 1.56
N GLU A 49 -24.79 -2.92 2.62
CA GLU A 49 -25.77 -1.85 2.65
C GLU A 49 -25.08 -0.50 2.39
N CYS A 50 -25.62 0.27 1.46
CA CYS A 50 -25.18 1.63 1.17
C CYS A 50 -25.97 2.63 2.01
N ILE A 51 -25.24 3.50 2.71
CA ILE A 51 -25.77 4.64 3.45
C ILE A 51 -25.53 5.90 2.63
N LEU A 52 -26.60 6.63 2.30
CA LEU A 52 -26.53 7.87 1.55
C LEU A 52 -27.07 9.05 2.34
N TRP A 53 -26.36 10.17 2.25
CA TRP A 53 -26.78 11.48 2.73
C TRP A 53 -26.74 12.48 1.58
N VAL A 54 -27.90 13.01 1.20
CA VAL A 54 -28.03 13.90 0.04
C VAL A 54 -28.63 15.23 0.47
N ASP A 55 -28.03 16.32 0.03
CA ASP A 55 -28.61 17.65 0.22
C ASP A 55 -29.74 17.89 -0.78
N GLY A 56 -30.98 17.89 -0.29
CA GLY A 56 -32.17 18.07 -1.11
C GLY A 56 -32.33 19.46 -1.73
N SER A 57 -31.57 20.45 -1.25
CA SER A 57 -31.63 21.82 -1.76
C SER A 57 -30.65 22.05 -2.92
N GLU A 58 -29.54 21.32 -2.92
CA GLU A 58 -28.46 21.46 -3.91
C GLU A 58 -28.39 20.25 -4.87
N GLY A 59 -29.04 19.13 -4.55
CA GLY A 59 -28.97 17.89 -5.34
C GLY A 59 -27.61 17.21 -5.25
N VAL A 60 -26.88 17.43 -4.16
CA VAL A 60 -25.49 16.97 -3.98
C VAL A 60 -25.41 15.86 -2.95
N VAL A 61 -24.69 14.78 -3.28
CA VAL A 61 -24.33 13.73 -2.32
C VAL A 61 -23.32 14.30 -1.33
N ARG A 62 -23.69 14.36 -0.06
CA ARG A 62 -22.83 14.85 1.03
C ARG A 62 -21.96 13.74 1.61
N ALA A 63 -22.47 12.51 1.66
CA ALA A 63 -21.70 11.32 1.98
C ALA A 63 -22.38 10.08 1.40
N MET A 64 -21.55 9.12 1.03
CA MET A 64 -21.89 7.75 0.69
C MET A 64 -20.95 6.84 1.47
N ASP A 65 -21.49 5.83 2.13
CA ASP A 65 -20.72 4.90 2.99
C ASP A 65 -21.23 3.48 2.78
N MET A 66 -20.30 2.54 2.62
CA MET A 66 -20.57 1.12 2.45
C MET A 66 -20.40 0.42 3.79
N VAL A 67 -21.38 -0.40 4.19
CA VAL A 67 -21.29 -1.13 5.44
C VAL A 67 -21.77 -2.56 5.29
N GLY A 68 -21.14 -3.48 6.02
CA GLY A 68 -21.59 -4.86 6.12
C GLY A 68 -23.02 -4.99 6.66
N PRO A 69 -23.72 -6.10 6.36
CA PRO A 69 -25.10 -6.32 6.78
C PRO A 69 -25.27 -6.44 8.31
N ASP A 70 -24.19 -6.75 9.02
CA ASP A 70 -24.12 -6.85 10.48
C ASP A 70 -23.90 -5.48 11.17
N ALA A 71 -23.60 -4.43 10.40
CA ALA A 71 -23.33 -3.11 10.94
C ALA A 71 -24.54 -2.53 11.70
N GLY A 72 -24.30 -2.09 12.94
CA GLY A 72 -25.34 -1.53 13.81
C GLY A 72 -25.93 -0.19 13.31
N PRO A 73 -27.03 0.30 13.94
CA PRO A 73 -27.63 1.59 13.62
C PRO A 73 -26.70 2.78 13.85
N GLU A 74 -25.58 2.61 14.55
CA GLU A 74 -24.54 3.62 14.73
C GLU A 74 -23.88 4.03 13.40
N ALA A 75 -23.84 3.14 12.41
CA ALA A 75 -23.24 3.39 11.11
C ALA A 75 -23.87 4.59 10.38
N ILE A 76 -25.21 4.66 10.36
CA ILE A 76 -25.93 5.77 9.71
C ILE A 76 -25.66 7.12 10.39
N VAL A 77 -25.42 7.12 11.71
CA VAL A 77 -25.02 8.32 12.44
C VAL A 77 -23.59 8.71 12.08
N ARG A 78 -22.65 7.74 12.02
CA ARG A 78 -21.25 8.00 11.66
C ARG A 78 -21.15 8.64 10.27
N ALA A 79 -21.83 8.07 9.29
CA ALA A 79 -21.92 8.62 7.95
C ALA A 79 -22.53 10.04 7.94
N LEU A 80 -23.55 10.30 8.77
CA LEU A 80 -24.15 11.64 8.88
C LEU A 80 -23.18 12.67 9.47
N LEU A 81 -22.41 12.29 10.49
CA LEU A 81 -21.42 13.18 11.09
C LEU A 81 -20.30 13.50 10.09
N ARG A 82 -19.85 12.49 9.33
CA ARG A 82 -18.90 12.67 8.22
C ARG A 82 -19.50 13.62 7.18
N ALA A 83 -20.76 13.45 6.78
CA ALA A 83 -21.43 14.36 5.84
C ALA A 83 -21.49 15.83 6.31
N MET A 84 -21.53 16.09 7.62
CA MET A 84 -21.52 17.45 8.17
C MET A 84 -20.11 18.04 8.29
N GLU A 85 -19.12 17.22 8.67
CA GLU A 85 -17.77 17.66 9.03
C GLU A 85 -16.78 17.58 7.86
N HIS A 86 -16.90 16.52 7.04
CA HIS A 86 -16.01 16.18 5.93
C HIS A 86 -16.84 15.62 4.75
N PRO A 87 -17.67 16.45 4.08
CA PRO A 87 -18.51 15.98 2.98
C PRO A 87 -17.68 15.54 1.76
N GLN A 88 -18.21 14.60 0.98
CA GLN A 88 -17.69 14.25 -0.34
C GLN A 88 -17.89 15.43 -1.32
N SER A 89 -16.96 15.63 -2.28
CA SER A 89 -16.92 16.76 -3.22
C SER A 89 -16.54 18.11 -2.57
N PRO A 90 -16.26 19.22 -3.30
CA PRO A 90 -15.81 20.50 -2.71
C PRO A 90 -16.96 21.25 -2.01
N ALA A 91 -17.82 20.53 -1.30
CA ALA A 91 -18.95 21.03 -0.56
C ALA A 91 -18.49 21.54 0.83
N PRO A 92 -19.05 22.64 1.37
CA PRO A 92 -18.65 23.15 2.67
C PRO A 92 -19.18 22.28 3.81
N ALA A 93 -18.41 22.19 4.89
CA ALA A 93 -18.85 21.60 6.16
C ALA A 93 -20.00 22.42 6.77
N VAL A 94 -21.18 21.80 6.88
CA VAL A 94 -22.43 22.47 7.29
C VAL A 94 -23.35 21.50 8.01
N ARG A 95 -24.30 22.06 8.76
CA ARG A 95 -25.37 21.31 9.41
C ARG A 95 -26.73 21.66 8.80
N PRO A 96 -27.58 20.68 8.43
CA PRO A 96 -28.92 20.97 7.93
C PRO A 96 -29.86 21.47 9.04
N GLN A 97 -30.95 22.13 8.64
CA GLN A 97 -32.06 22.42 9.56
C GLN A 97 -33.01 21.22 9.69
N LYS A 98 -33.11 20.40 8.63
CA LYS A 98 -34.03 19.29 8.57
C LYS A 98 -33.41 18.08 7.90
N ILE A 99 -33.73 16.91 8.41
CA ILE A 99 -33.43 15.62 7.80
C ILE A 99 -34.74 14.87 7.60
N VAL A 100 -34.88 14.23 6.45
CA VAL A 100 -35.97 13.31 6.14
C VAL A 100 -35.41 11.91 5.87
N VAL A 101 -36.07 10.90 6.42
CA VAL A 101 -35.68 9.49 6.24
C VAL A 101 -36.90 8.63 5.91
N LYS A 102 -36.67 7.53 5.19
CA LYS A 102 -37.73 6.59 4.77
C LYS A 102 -38.05 5.53 5.82
N ASN A 103 -37.12 5.22 6.71
CA ASN A 103 -37.32 4.22 7.76
C ASN A 103 -37.68 4.89 9.10
N ARG A 104 -38.77 4.42 9.75
CA ARG A 104 -39.23 4.96 11.05
C ARG A 104 -38.28 4.64 12.20
N GLU A 105 -37.62 3.50 12.18
CA GLU A 105 -36.66 3.12 13.22
C GLU A 105 -35.45 4.05 13.17
N ILE A 106 -34.94 4.32 11.96
CA ILE A 106 -33.90 5.33 11.72
C ILE A 106 -34.36 6.70 12.22
N GLN A 107 -35.60 7.10 11.90
CA GLN A 107 -36.16 8.37 12.37
C GLN A 107 -36.12 8.49 13.90
N PHE A 108 -36.59 7.47 14.63
CA PHE A 108 -36.60 7.48 16.09
C PHE A 108 -35.19 7.48 16.68
N TYR A 109 -34.28 6.69 16.09
CA TYR A 109 -32.88 6.64 16.51
C TYR A 109 -32.19 7.99 16.35
N LEU A 110 -32.28 8.61 15.17
CA LEU A 110 -31.71 9.93 14.89
C LEU A 110 -32.31 11.03 15.78
N ARG A 111 -33.62 10.99 16.08
CA ARG A 111 -34.23 11.94 17.03
C ARG A 111 -33.62 11.87 18.42
N GLY A 112 -33.29 10.67 18.89
CA GLY A 112 -32.62 10.48 20.18
C GLY A 112 -31.17 10.96 20.15
N VAL A 113 -30.42 10.61 19.11
CA VAL A 113 -28.99 10.92 19.00
C VAL A 113 -28.72 12.41 18.76
N LEU A 114 -29.58 13.09 17.96
CA LEU A 114 -29.37 14.45 17.48
C LEU A 114 -30.15 15.53 18.25
N GLN A 115 -30.76 15.18 19.40
CA GLN A 115 -31.69 16.02 20.15
C GLN A 115 -31.19 17.45 20.42
N ASP A 116 -29.89 17.61 20.69
CA ASP A 116 -29.27 18.89 21.07
C ASP A 116 -28.62 19.65 19.90
N LEU A 117 -28.78 19.18 18.66
CA LEU A 117 -28.21 19.82 17.45
C LEU A 117 -29.16 20.77 16.75
N GLY A 118 -30.43 20.85 17.18
CA GLY A 118 -31.42 21.72 16.54
C GLY A 118 -31.74 21.30 15.10
N ILE A 119 -31.63 20.00 14.79
CA ILE A 119 -32.00 19.41 13.50
C ILE A 119 -33.37 18.74 13.65
N SER A 120 -34.31 19.06 12.76
CA SER A 120 -35.62 18.43 12.75
C SER A 120 -35.59 17.13 11.94
N ILE A 121 -36.00 16.01 12.53
CA ILE A 121 -35.99 14.69 11.87
C ILE A 121 -37.42 14.25 11.58
N ASP A 122 -37.76 14.08 10.29
CA ASP A 122 -39.08 13.65 9.84
C ASP A 122 -39.04 12.35 9.03
N TYR A 123 -40.15 11.63 9.07
CA TYR A 123 -40.38 10.48 8.20
C TYR A 123 -41.08 10.94 6.93
N VAL A 124 -40.63 10.42 5.78
CA VAL A 124 -41.28 10.57 4.48
C VAL A 124 -41.37 9.20 3.80
N PRO A 125 -42.43 8.92 3.02
CA PRO A 125 -42.58 7.61 2.37
C PRO A 125 -41.62 7.38 1.20
N GLU A 126 -41.10 8.46 0.60
CA GLU A 126 -40.25 8.45 -0.59
C GLU A 126 -39.12 9.47 -0.40
N LEU A 127 -37.95 9.18 -0.98
CA LEU A 127 -36.75 10.02 -0.94
C LEU A 127 -36.31 10.23 -2.39
N PRO A 128 -36.92 11.18 -3.13
CA PRO A 128 -36.80 11.27 -4.58
C PRO A 128 -35.37 11.32 -5.12
N LEU A 129 -34.44 11.95 -4.41
CA LEU A 129 -33.06 12.06 -4.88
C LEU A 129 -32.30 10.76 -4.65
N ILE A 130 -32.47 10.15 -3.47
CA ILE A 130 -31.88 8.85 -3.19
C ILE A 130 -32.49 7.78 -4.11
N ASP A 131 -33.81 7.82 -4.34
CA ASP A 131 -34.51 6.92 -5.27
C ASP A 131 -33.99 7.04 -6.71
N GLU A 132 -33.64 8.25 -7.16
CA GLU A 132 -33.04 8.48 -8.48
C GLU A 132 -31.60 7.98 -8.58
N ILE A 133 -30.78 8.18 -7.53
CA ILE A 133 -29.39 7.70 -7.48
C ILE A 133 -29.35 6.18 -7.57
N PHE A 134 -30.12 5.47 -6.74
CA PHE A 134 -30.16 4.01 -6.76
C PHE A 134 -30.68 3.47 -8.10
N ARG A 135 -31.69 4.10 -8.70
CA ARG A 135 -32.15 3.72 -10.04
C ARG A 135 -31.04 3.90 -11.09
N GLY A 136 -30.26 4.97 -11.00
CA GLY A 136 -29.11 5.21 -11.86
C GLY A 136 -28.03 4.12 -11.71
N MET A 137 -27.73 3.71 -10.48
CA MET A 137 -26.78 2.62 -10.20
C MET A 137 -27.26 1.29 -10.80
N GLU A 138 -28.51 0.92 -10.56
CA GLU A 138 -29.13 -0.29 -11.13
C GLU A 138 -29.11 -0.28 -12.68
N GLU A 139 -29.38 0.86 -13.32
CA GLU A 139 -29.33 1.00 -14.78
C GLU A 139 -27.92 0.80 -15.35
N VAL A 140 -26.87 1.23 -14.64
CA VAL A 140 -25.48 1.01 -15.07
C VAL A 140 -25.09 -0.46 -14.89
N ALA A 141 -25.43 -1.05 -13.75
CA ALA A 141 -25.13 -2.44 -13.44
C ALA A 141 -25.77 -3.42 -14.44
N VAL A 142 -27.03 -3.19 -14.83
CA VAL A 142 -27.76 -4.04 -15.81
C VAL A 142 -27.18 -3.93 -17.23
N ASN A 143 -26.54 -2.81 -17.57
CA ASN A 143 -25.97 -2.57 -18.90
C ASN A 143 -24.46 -2.80 -18.98
N ARG A 144 -23.82 -3.36 -17.93
CA ARG A 144 -22.37 -3.65 -17.94
C ARG A 144 -22.07 -4.68 -19.03
N PRO A 145 -21.15 -4.38 -19.97
CA PRO A 145 -20.67 -5.39 -20.90
C PRO A 145 -19.92 -6.49 -20.12
N PRO A 146 -20.00 -7.76 -20.56
CA PRO A 146 -19.22 -8.82 -19.93
C PRO A 146 -17.72 -8.52 -20.05
N GLU A 147 -16.94 -8.94 -19.05
CA GLU A 147 -15.47 -8.72 -19.00
C GLU A 147 -14.75 -9.31 -20.21
N LEU A 148 -15.20 -10.48 -20.64
CA LEU A 148 -14.77 -11.11 -21.88
C LEU A 148 -15.93 -11.20 -22.87
N PRO A 149 -15.66 -11.03 -24.18
CA PRO A 149 -16.67 -11.29 -25.20
C PRO A 149 -17.14 -12.74 -25.09
N PRO A 150 -18.47 -13.01 -25.01
CA PRO A 150 -18.98 -14.36 -24.73
C PRO A 150 -18.52 -15.43 -25.71
N GLN A 151 -18.23 -15.06 -26.95
CA GLN A 151 -17.72 -15.96 -27.98
C GLN A 151 -16.30 -16.47 -27.75
N TYR A 152 -15.50 -15.77 -26.93
CA TYR A 152 -14.09 -16.08 -26.66
C TYR A 152 -13.80 -16.41 -25.20
N ALA A 153 -14.73 -16.13 -24.29
CA ALA A 153 -14.56 -16.31 -22.85
C ALA A 153 -14.04 -17.72 -22.48
N ASP A 154 -14.75 -18.79 -22.88
CA ASP A 154 -14.36 -20.17 -22.55
C ASP A 154 -12.95 -20.52 -23.05
N VAL A 155 -12.61 -20.09 -24.27
CA VAL A 155 -11.31 -20.41 -24.88
C VAL A 155 -10.19 -19.62 -24.20
N LEU A 156 -10.42 -18.35 -23.86
CA LEU A 156 -9.45 -17.53 -23.12
C LEU A 156 -9.20 -18.08 -21.72
N MET A 157 -10.26 -18.47 -21.00
CA MET A 157 -10.15 -19.14 -19.70
C MET A 157 -9.33 -20.43 -19.79
N GLU A 158 -9.57 -21.26 -20.82
CA GLU A 158 -8.77 -22.45 -21.07
C GLU A 158 -7.29 -22.09 -21.30
N LYS A 159 -6.99 -20.99 -22.01
CA LYS A 159 -5.61 -20.52 -22.22
C LYS A 159 -4.97 -20.00 -20.95
N ALA A 160 -5.68 -19.25 -20.12
CA ALA A 160 -5.16 -18.82 -18.84
C ALA A 160 -4.78 -20.01 -17.96
N ALA A 161 -5.66 -21.03 -17.86
CA ALA A 161 -5.35 -22.27 -17.13
C ALA A 161 -4.12 -23.01 -17.70
N GLN A 162 -3.92 -23.00 -19.02
CA GLN A 162 -2.74 -23.58 -19.66
C GLN A 162 -1.46 -22.81 -19.33
N ILE A 163 -1.52 -21.48 -19.28
CA ILE A 163 -0.40 -20.63 -18.87
C ILE A 163 -0.05 -20.85 -17.40
N TRP A 164 -1.05 -20.87 -16.53
CA TRP A 164 -0.87 -21.20 -15.10
C TRP A 164 -0.16 -22.54 -14.91
N HIS A 165 -0.64 -23.57 -15.60
CA HIS A 165 -0.04 -24.90 -15.54
C HIS A 165 1.40 -24.95 -16.07
N ASP A 166 1.70 -24.18 -17.12
CA ASP A 166 3.06 -24.10 -17.65
C ASP A 166 4.02 -23.39 -16.69
N ALA A 167 3.50 -22.46 -15.88
CA ALA A 167 4.22 -21.66 -14.89
C ALA A 167 5.49 -21.00 -15.45
N PRO A 168 5.35 -20.10 -16.45
CA PRO A 168 6.48 -19.47 -17.12
C PRO A 168 7.39 -18.68 -16.17
N TRP A 169 6.84 -18.08 -15.12
CA TRP A 169 7.56 -17.35 -14.06
C TRP A 169 8.60 -18.19 -13.30
N ARG A 170 8.49 -19.53 -13.35
CA ARG A 170 9.52 -20.42 -12.77
C ARG A 170 10.76 -20.56 -13.64
N SER A 171 10.77 -19.99 -14.84
CA SER A 171 11.85 -20.18 -15.81
C SER A 171 12.22 -18.91 -16.57
N LEU A 172 11.35 -17.90 -16.57
CA LEU A 172 11.57 -16.61 -17.18
C LEU A 172 11.57 -15.54 -16.10
N SER A 173 12.61 -14.73 -16.09
CA SER A 173 12.67 -13.51 -15.29
C SER A 173 11.93 -12.36 -16.00
N GLU A 174 11.49 -11.36 -15.25
CA GLU A 174 10.70 -10.24 -15.80
C GLU A 174 11.45 -9.44 -16.89
N HIS A 175 12.79 -9.39 -16.85
CA HIS A 175 13.60 -8.71 -17.86
C HIS A 175 13.72 -9.53 -19.17
N GLN A 176 13.34 -10.82 -19.16
CA GLN A 176 13.45 -11.71 -20.32
C GLN A 176 12.26 -11.56 -21.27
N ILE A 177 12.48 -10.86 -22.39
CA ILE A 177 11.43 -10.40 -23.28
C ILE A 177 11.26 -11.35 -24.46
N ILE A 178 10.01 -11.69 -24.75
CA ILE A 178 9.62 -12.46 -25.93
C ILE A 178 8.76 -11.58 -26.84
N SER A 179 9.14 -11.48 -28.11
CA SER A 179 8.35 -10.81 -29.14
C SER A 179 7.37 -11.78 -29.79
N ILE A 180 6.14 -11.32 -30.01
CA ILE A 180 5.08 -12.02 -30.74
C ILE A 180 4.62 -11.13 -31.88
N GLU A 181 5.02 -11.45 -33.10
CA GLU A 181 4.63 -10.74 -34.32
C GLU A 181 3.33 -11.36 -34.87
N ILE A 182 2.23 -10.59 -34.84
CA ILE A 182 0.87 -11.01 -35.20
C ILE A 182 0.45 -10.43 -36.56
N ASN A 183 0.72 -9.14 -36.80
CA ASN A 183 0.32 -8.39 -38.00
C ASN A 183 -1.18 -8.51 -38.34
N GLN A 184 -2.05 -8.42 -37.33
CA GLN A 184 -3.51 -8.42 -37.46
C GLN A 184 -4.11 -7.47 -36.41
N TRP A 185 -5.35 -7.03 -36.62
CA TRP A 185 -6.10 -6.18 -35.67
C TRP A 185 -5.34 -4.91 -35.26
N ASP A 186 -4.65 -4.31 -36.24
CA ASP A 186 -3.75 -3.17 -36.04
C ASP A 186 -2.61 -3.39 -35.02
N VAL A 187 -2.34 -4.65 -34.66
CA VAL A 187 -1.22 -5.07 -33.82
C VAL A 187 -0.16 -5.74 -34.69
N ALA A 188 0.95 -5.02 -34.88
CA ALA A 188 2.13 -5.56 -35.56
C ALA A 188 2.84 -6.59 -34.68
N SER A 189 3.19 -6.22 -33.45
CA SER A 189 3.89 -7.08 -32.50
C SER A 189 3.50 -6.75 -31.07
N LEU A 190 3.56 -7.77 -30.20
CA LEU A 190 3.47 -7.65 -28.75
C LEU A 190 4.80 -8.09 -28.12
N TYR A 191 5.12 -7.52 -26.97
CA TYR A 191 6.31 -7.84 -26.20
C TYR A 191 5.88 -8.39 -24.84
N VAL A 192 6.17 -9.67 -24.62
CA VAL A 192 5.78 -10.43 -23.44
C VAL A 192 6.79 -10.18 -22.33
N SER A 193 6.29 -9.76 -21.17
CA SER A 193 6.96 -9.78 -19.87
C SER A 193 6.19 -10.72 -18.94
N VAL A 194 6.90 -11.54 -18.16
CA VAL A 194 6.29 -12.53 -17.26
C VAL A 194 6.47 -12.06 -15.82
N LEU A 195 5.37 -11.89 -15.09
CA LEU A 195 5.33 -11.53 -13.66
C LEU A 195 5.39 -12.79 -12.79
N GLY A 196 6.01 -12.70 -11.61
CA GLY A 196 6.03 -13.78 -10.61
C GLY A 196 7.39 -14.12 -10.03
N GLN A 197 8.44 -13.34 -10.30
CA GLN A 197 9.76 -13.58 -9.69
C GLN A 197 9.76 -13.19 -8.19
N GLY A 198 8.92 -12.22 -7.80
CA GLY A 198 8.71 -11.80 -6.40
C GLY A 198 7.68 -12.61 -5.61
N ARG A 199 7.07 -13.65 -6.20
CA ARG A 199 6.06 -14.56 -5.59
C ARG A 199 4.75 -13.96 -5.08
N MET A 200 4.56 -12.64 -5.19
CA MET A 200 3.29 -11.99 -4.85
C MET A 200 2.32 -12.00 -6.03
N ASP A 201 2.72 -11.47 -7.19
CA ASP A 201 1.86 -11.41 -8.38
C ASP A 201 2.31 -12.37 -9.48
N TYR A 202 1.38 -13.15 -10.01
CA TYR A 202 1.62 -14.02 -11.15
C TYR A 202 0.87 -13.53 -12.38
N GLY A 203 1.55 -13.48 -13.54
CA GLY A 203 0.89 -12.99 -14.74
C GLY A 203 1.78 -12.86 -15.96
N VAL A 204 1.16 -12.37 -17.02
CA VAL A 204 1.79 -12.10 -18.32
C VAL A 204 1.32 -10.73 -18.82
N LEU A 205 2.27 -9.83 -19.03
CA LEU A 205 2.04 -8.52 -19.64
C LEU A 205 2.45 -8.56 -21.12
N LEU A 206 1.59 -8.02 -21.98
CA LEU A 206 1.74 -8.02 -23.44
C LEU A 206 1.78 -6.56 -23.93
N TYR A 207 2.96 -5.96 -23.89
CA TYR A 207 3.16 -4.57 -24.30
C TYR A 207 2.97 -4.40 -25.81
N ARG A 208 2.26 -3.35 -26.22
CA ARG A 208 2.05 -3.01 -27.64
C ARG A 208 3.29 -2.39 -28.29
N SER A 209 4.22 -1.85 -27.49
CA SER A 209 5.47 -1.27 -27.97
C SER A 209 6.65 -1.52 -27.02
N LEU A 210 7.86 -1.67 -27.58
CA LEU A 210 9.10 -1.71 -26.79
C LEU A 210 9.32 -0.40 -26.01
N GLU A 211 8.88 0.72 -26.57
CA GLU A 211 9.01 2.02 -25.92
C GLU A 211 8.18 2.08 -24.63
N SER A 212 6.93 1.57 -24.65
CA SER A 212 6.12 1.48 -23.43
C SER A 212 6.79 0.61 -22.36
N LEU A 213 7.35 -0.55 -22.77
CA LEU A 213 8.03 -1.46 -21.86
C LEU A 213 9.26 -0.80 -21.23
N LYS A 214 10.11 -0.15 -22.04
CA LYS A 214 11.32 0.53 -21.57
C LYS A 214 11.02 1.73 -20.68
N ARG A 215 10.04 2.57 -21.05
CA ARG A 215 9.67 3.75 -20.26
C ARG A 215 9.19 3.38 -18.86
N PHE A 216 8.42 2.31 -18.72
CA PHE A 216 8.00 1.81 -17.41
C PHE A 216 9.23 1.45 -16.56
N ARG A 217 10.15 0.65 -17.13
CA ARG A 217 11.40 0.27 -16.45
C ARG A 217 12.28 1.47 -16.09
N GLU A 218 12.42 2.44 -16.99
CA GLU A 218 13.16 3.68 -16.71
C GLU A 218 12.57 4.45 -15.54
N ARG A 219 11.24 4.52 -15.41
CA ARG A 219 10.58 5.26 -14.31
C ARG A 219 10.72 4.53 -12.99
N VAL A 220 10.48 3.21 -12.98
CA VAL A 220 10.63 2.38 -11.76
C VAL A 220 12.06 2.46 -11.20
N VAL A 221 13.08 2.60 -12.05
CA VAL A 221 14.48 2.72 -11.61
C VAL A 221 14.85 4.14 -11.18
N ASN A 222 14.20 5.18 -11.70
CA ASN A 222 14.59 6.58 -11.47
C ASN A 222 13.72 7.32 -10.43
N ASP A 223 12.51 6.84 -10.13
CA ASP A 223 11.52 7.56 -9.32
C ASP A 223 11.27 6.84 -7.98
N ASP A 224 11.55 7.53 -6.87
CA ASP A 224 11.46 7.00 -5.48
C ASP A 224 10.09 7.25 -4.81
N SER A 225 9.09 7.77 -5.53
CA SER A 225 7.80 8.20 -4.95
C SER A 225 6.61 7.38 -5.44
N PHE A 226 5.67 7.07 -4.53
CA PHE A 226 4.48 6.25 -4.82
C PHE A 226 3.56 6.87 -5.87
N GLU A 227 3.35 8.20 -5.82
CA GLU A 227 2.57 8.92 -6.84
C GLU A 227 3.21 8.81 -8.24
N ASP A 228 4.55 8.78 -8.31
CA ASP A 228 5.27 8.61 -9.57
C ASP A 228 5.25 7.16 -10.07
N LEU A 229 5.23 6.17 -9.17
CA LEU A 229 5.07 4.76 -9.50
C LEU A 229 3.65 4.43 -10.00
N GLU A 230 2.60 4.98 -9.36
CA GLU A 230 1.23 4.85 -9.85
C GLU A 230 1.07 5.51 -11.23
N GLN A 231 1.67 6.69 -11.44
CA GLN A 231 1.71 7.32 -12.76
C GLN A 231 2.57 6.56 -13.77
N ALA A 232 3.64 5.89 -13.34
CA ALA A 232 4.42 5.00 -14.20
C ALA A 232 3.59 3.79 -14.61
N PHE A 233 2.85 3.20 -13.68
CA PHE A 233 1.94 2.08 -13.93
C PHE A 233 0.84 2.47 -14.92
N LEU A 234 0.10 3.54 -14.65
CA LEU A 234 -0.96 4.06 -15.53
C LEU A 234 -0.43 4.54 -16.88
N GLY A 235 0.85 4.85 -16.98
CA GLY A 235 1.53 5.24 -18.21
C GLY A 235 1.84 4.08 -19.17
N GLN A 236 1.51 2.84 -18.81
CA GLN A 236 1.77 1.65 -19.64
C GLN A 236 0.72 1.45 -20.74
N ASP A 237 1.14 0.81 -21.82
CA ASP A 237 0.30 0.38 -22.94
C ASP A 237 0.47 -1.13 -23.20
N CYS A 238 -0.36 -1.92 -22.52
CA CYS A 238 -0.31 -3.38 -22.59
C CYS A 238 -1.67 -4.03 -22.39
N LEU A 239 -1.81 -5.24 -22.93
CA LEU A 239 -2.82 -6.20 -22.47
C LEU A 239 -2.22 -7.02 -21.32
N PHE A 240 -3.03 -7.42 -20.35
CA PHE A 240 -2.57 -8.23 -19.23
C PHE A 240 -3.46 -9.45 -18.98
N LEU A 241 -2.80 -10.50 -18.49
CA LEU A 241 -3.41 -11.65 -17.83
C LEU A 241 -2.72 -11.77 -16.47
N THR A 242 -3.43 -11.53 -15.39
CA THR A 242 -2.97 -11.72 -14.01
C THR A 242 -3.77 -12.85 -13.35
N PHE A 243 -3.31 -13.32 -12.21
CA PHE A 243 -3.96 -14.38 -11.44
C PHE A 243 -4.11 -13.92 -10.00
N GLU A 244 -5.29 -14.15 -9.46
CA GLU A 244 -5.68 -13.80 -8.09
C GLU A 244 -6.27 -15.02 -7.37
N SER A 245 -6.36 -14.96 -6.05
CA SER A 245 -7.01 -16.00 -5.26
C SER A 245 -8.52 -15.90 -5.40
N ALA A 246 -9.20 -17.01 -5.66
CA ALA A 246 -10.66 -17.09 -5.69
C ALA A 246 -11.28 -17.09 -4.28
N ALA A 247 -10.45 -17.35 -3.27
CA ALA A 247 -10.84 -17.32 -1.87
C ALA A 247 -10.18 -16.10 -1.21
N GLU A 248 -10.96 -15.33 -0.45
CA GLU A 248 -10.41 -14.32 0.44
C GLU A 248 -9.48 -15.02 1.44
N LEU A 249 -8.21 -14.61 1.43
CA LEU A 249 -7.28 -14.95 2.49
C LEU A 249 -7.62 -14.04 3.66
N ASP A 250 -7.93 -14.61 4.83
CA ASP A 250 -8.21 -13.81 6.03
C ASP A 250 -6.99 -12.89 6.31
N GLU A 251 -7.18 -11.57 6.29
CA GLU A 251 -6.13 -10.55 6.56
C GLU A 251 -5.44 -10.70 7.93
N ASP A 252 -5.97 -11.56 8.80
CA ASP A 252 -5.47 -11.86 10.15
C ASP A 252 -4.41 -12.98 10.20
N ASP A 253 -4.13 -13.69 9.09
CA ASP A 253 -3.07 -14.69 9.03
C ASP A 253 -1.73 -14.02 8.63
N ASP A 254 -0.84 -13.81 9.63
CA ASP A 254 0.55 -13.31 9.49
C ASP A 254 1.46 -14.15 8.55
N ASP A 255 0.94 -15.21 7.91
CA ASP A 255 1.67 -16.09 7.00
C ASP A 255 1.28 -15.76 5.54
N GLU A 256 2.12 -14.99 4.84
CA GLU A 256 2.02 -14.66 3.42
C GLU A 256 1.86 -15.95 2.57
N ILE A 257 0.64 -16.22 2.08
CA ILE A 257 0.36 -17.41 1.26
C ILE A 257 0.73 -17.10 -0.20
N ASP A 258 1.79 -17.73 -0.69
CA ASP A 258 2.14 -17.71 -2.12
C ASP A 258 0.97 -18.30 -2.94
N LEU A 259 0.41 -17.55 -3.90
CA LEU A 259 -0.63 -18.02 -4.82
C LEU A 259 -0.25 -19.35 -5.50
N ALA A 260 1.04 -19.62 -5.71
CA ALA A 260 1.51 -20.88 -6.29
C ALA A 260 1.33 -22.10 -5.38
N ASP A 261 1.07 -21.91 -4.09
CA ASP A 261 0.78 -22.95 -3.10
C ASP A 261 -0.73 -23.26 -2.99
N LEU A 262 -1.59 -22.36 -3.48
CA LEU A 262 -3.04 -22.59 -3.57
C LEU A 262 -3.38 -23.66 -4.61
N PRO A 263 -4.47 -24.42 -4.40
CA PRO A 263 -4.95 -25.36 -5.41
C PRO A 263 -5.43 -24.61 -6.66
N PRO A 264 -5.19 -25.12 -7.88
CA PRO A 264 -5.60 -24.45 -9.13
C PRO A 264 -7.10 -24.12 -9.29
N SER A 265 -7.96 -24.68 -8.42
CA SER A 265 -9.38 -24.35 -8.37
C SER A 265 -9.69 -23.07 -7.61
N GLU A 266 -8.73 -22.57 -6.83
CA GLU A 266 -8.81 -21.34 -6.03
C GLU A 266 -7.99 -20.22 -6.68
N ILE A 267 -7.68 -20.34 -7.97
CA ILE A 267 -6.93 -19.32 -8.71
C ILE A 267 -7.78 -18.86 -9.88
N GLU A 268 -8.09 -17.57 -9.92
CA GLU A 268 -8.90 -16.95 -10.95
C GLU A 268 -8.04 -16.07 -11.87
N PRO A 269 -8.23 -16.18 -13.19
CA PRO A 269 -7.52 -15.34 -14.14
C PRO A 269 -8.26 -14.04 -14.39
N ASN A 270 -7.54 -12.93 -14.26
CA ASN A 270 -8.04 -11.60 -14.54
C ASN A 270 -7.45 -11.08 -15.87
N PHE A 271 -8.30 -10.59 -16.76
CA PHE A 271 -7.92 -10.11 -18.08
C PHE A 271 -8.23 -8.64 -18.21
N GLY A 272 -7.30 -7.90 -18.83
CA GLY A 272 -7.60 -6.53 -19.13
C GLY A 272 -6.62 -5.82 -20.04
N ASN A 273 -6.87 -4.52 -20.12
CA ASN A 273 -6.12 -3.57 -20.91
C ASN A 273 -5.68 -2.42 -20.02
N LEU A 274 -4.44 -2.01 -20.18
CA LEU A 274 -3.89 -0.81 -19.59
C LEU A 274 -3.46 0.10 -20.73
N HIS A 275 -4.01 1.32 -20.77
CA HIS A 275 -3.68 2.31 -21.79
C HIS A 275 -3.57 3.71 -21.18
N PRO A 276 -2.57 4.54 -21.58
CA PRO A 276 -2.27 5.80 -20.87
C PRO A 276 -3.39 6.85 -20.88
N LEU A 277 -4.33 6.74 -21.82
CA LEU A 277 -5.48 7.65 -21.93
C LEU A 277 -6.79 7.03 -21.44
N GLU A 278 -6.85 5.71 -21.26
CA GLU A 278 -8.07 5.01 -20.86
C GLU A 278 -7.98 4.46 -19.43
N GLY A 279 -6.78 4.39 -18.85
CA GLY A 279 -6.52 3.77 -17.57
C GLY A 279 -6.51 2.24 -17.64
N LEU A 280 -6.67 1.62 -16.47
CA LEU A 280 -6.84 0.18 -16.31
C LEU A 280 -8.30 -0.19 -16.63
N ARG A 281 -8.49 -1.21 -17.47
CA ARG A 281 -9.79 -1.80 -17.80
C ARG A 281 -9.72 -3.31 -17.66
N SER A 282 -10.43 -3.88 -16.70
CA SER A 282 -10.62 -5.34 -16.56
C SER A 282 -11.72 -5.87 -17.52
N ILE A 283 -11.77 -5.31 -18.73
CA ILE A 283 -12.72 -5.67 -19.78
C ILE A 283 -11.99 -5.64 -21.12
N LEU A 284 -12.09 -6.73 -21.88
CA LEU A 284 -11.58 -6.84 -23.23
C LEU A 284 -12.70 -6.72 -24.27
N TYR A 285 -12.51 -5.86 -25.27
CA TYR A 285 -13.36 -5.85 -26.46
C TYR A 285 -12.95 -6.94 -27.47
N GLU A 286 -13.76 -7.14 -28.52
CA GLU A 286 -13.63 -8.26 -29.46
C GLU A 286 -12.22 -8.41 -30.05
N GLU A 287 -11.63 -7.33 -30.57
CA GLU A 287 -10.29 -7.36 -31.16
C GLU A 287 -9.17 -7.53 -30.13
N GLU A 288 -9.34 -6.99 -28.92
CA GLU A 288 -8.41 -7.15 -27.80
C GLU A 288 -8.40 -8.61 -27.31
N ALA A 289 -9.58 -9.21 -27.16
CA ALA A 289 -9.76 -10.62 -26.79
C ALA A 289 -9.18 -11.56 -27.85
N LEU A 290 -9.36 -11.27 -29.14
CA LEU A 290 -8.75 -12.02 -30.24
C LEU A 290 -7.22 -11.94 -30.22
N THR A 291 -6.70 -10.73 -30.02
CA THR A 291 -5.26 -10.47 -29.93
C THR A 291 -4.67 -11.23 -28.74
N MET A 292 -5.30 -11.13 -27.57
CA MET A 292 -4.95 -11.85 -26.35
C MET A 292 -4.93 -13.37 -26.60
N LEU A 293 -6.00 -13.92 -27.17
CA LEU A 293 -6.12 -15.35 -27.44
C LEU A 293 -4.98 -15.86 -28.33
N VAL A 294 -4.68 -15.15 -29.41
CA VAL A 294 -3.60 -15.52 -30.33
C VAL A 294 -2.24 -15.39 -29.67
N ALA A 295 -2.03 -14.35 -28.88
CA ALA A 295 -0.78 -14.11 -28.18
C ALA A 295 -0.51 -15.19 -27.12
N LEU A 296 -1.49 -15.50 -26.26
CA LEU A 296 -1.38 -16.53 -25.23
C LEU A 296 -1.18 -17.93 -25.84
N GLU A 297 -1.89 -18.29 -26.90
CA GLU A 297 -1.70 -19.58 -27.56
C GLU A 297 -0.32 -19.70 -28.23
N ALA A 298 0.16 -18.62 -28.85
CA ALA A 298 1.49 -18.59 -29.45
C ALA A 298 2.58 -18.67 -28.37
N PHE A 299 2.41 -17.93 -27.26
CA PHE A 299 3.31 -17.93 -26.12
C PHE A 299 3.36 -19.32 -25.45
N HIS A 300 2.21 -19.92 -25.12
CA HIS A 300 2.09 -21.28 -24.58
C HIS A 300 2.87 -22.29 -25.42
N ARG A 301 2.62 -22.34 -26.74
CA ARG A 301 3.31 -23.26 -27.65
C ARG A 301 4.81 -22.98 -27.75
N PHE A 302 5.22 -21.71 -27.70
CA PHE A 302 6.62 -21.32 -27.72
C PHE A 302 7.34 -21.74 -26.45
N PHE A 303 6.77 -21.41 -25.30
CA PHE A 303 7.31 -21.74 -24.00
C PHE A 303 7.43 -23.26 -23.83
N ARG A 304 6.40 -24.05 -24.12
CA ARG A 304 6.47 -25.52 -24.00
C ARG A 304 7.54 -26.15 -24.89
N ASN A 305 7.67 -25.69 -26.14
CA ASN A 305 8.68 -26.20 -27.06
C ASN A 305 10.09 -25.77 -26.67
N GLY A 306 10.22 -24.59 -26.07
CA GLY A 306 11.47 -23.94 -25.68
C GLY A 306 11.89 -24.14 -24.22
N ARG A 307 11.05 -24.72 -23.35
CA ARG A 307 11.16 -24.64 -21.89
C ARG A 307 12.56 -24.95 -21.34
N ARG A 308 13.18 -26.04 -21.81
CA ARG A 308 14.54 -26.43 -21.38
C ARG A 308 15.62 -25.43 -21.77
N LYS A 309 15.44 -24.73 -22.89
CA LYS A 309 16.39 -23.72 -23.37
C LYS A 309 16.15 -22.36 -22.71
N LEU A 310 14.89 -22.05 -22.39
CA LEU A 310 14.51 -20.82 -21.71
C LEU A 310 14.92 -20.85 -20.23
N ALA A 311 14.87 -22.01 -19.59
CA ALA A 311 15.33 -22.21 -18.21
C ALA A 311 16.86 -22.38 -18.07
N ALA A 312 17.64 -22.06 -19.11
CA ALA A 312 19.09 -22.12 -19.04
C ALA A 312 19.65 -20.79 -18.53
N ASP A 313 20.84 -20.82 -17.92
CA ASP A 313 21.50 -19.63 -17.34
C ASP A 313 21.65 -18.46 -18.33
N THR A 314 21.70 -18.73 -19.63
CA THR A 314 21.75 -17.71 -20.68
C THR A 314 20.45 -17.66 -21.46
N PHE A 315 19.86 -16.47 -21.61
CA PHE A 315 18.64 -16.28 -22.40
C PHE A 315 18.96 -16.35 -23.91
N PRO A 316 18.56 -17.44 -24.62
CA PRO A 316 19.08 -17.71 -25.96
C PRO A 316 18.25 -17.01 -27.03
N ALA A 317 18.86 -16.68 -28.17
CA ALA A 317 18.13 -16.25 -29.37
C ALA A 317 17.39 -17.43 -30.03
N LEU A 318 16.07 -17.47 -29.87
CA LEU A 318 15.16 -18.49 -30.37
C LEU A 318 14.10 -17.82 -31.23
N ASN A 319 13.65 -18.52 -32.28
CA ASN A 319 12.50 -18.12 -33.04
C ASN A 319 11.71 -19.35 -33.50
N SER A 320 10.39 -19.19 -33.57
CA SER A 320 9.46 -20.20 -34.06
C SER A 320 8.30 -19.51 -34.77
N ARG A 321 7.65 -20.24 -35.68
CA ARG A 321 6.43 -19.76 -36.36
C ARG A 321 5.30 -20.73 -36.13
N TYR A 322 4.14 -20.19 -35.79
CA TYR A 322 2.94 -20.95 -35.49
C TYR A 322 1.80 -20.52 -36.41
N ARG A 323 0.85 -21.45 -36.61
CA ARG A 323 -0.47 -21.16 -37.16
C ARG A 323 -1.48 -21.40 -36.07
N ILE A 324 -2.20 -20.35 -35.72
CA ILE A 324 -3.12 -20.29 -34.60
C ILE A 324 -4.54 -20.31 -35.16
N PRO A 325 -5.37 -21.30 -34.80
CA PRO A 325 -6.79 -21.30 -35.17
C PRO A 325 -7.53 -20.24 -34.35
N VAL A 326 -8.28 -19.38 -35.03
CA VAL A 326 -9.08 -18.31 -34.43
C VAL A 326 -10.53 -18.48 -34.87
N PRO A 327 -11.47 -18.65 -33.92
CA PRO A 327 -12.89 -18.71 -34.24
C PRO A 327 -13.40 -17.34 -34.72
N GLN A 328 -14.09 -17.33 -35.86
CA GLN A 328 -14.75 -16.15 -36.41
C GLN A 328 -16.24 -16.15 -36.04
N SER A 329 -16.86 -14.97 -36.10
CA SER A 329 -18.27 -14.76 -35.72
C SER A 329 -19.27 -15.52 -36.62
N ASP A 330 -18.85 -15.99 -37.80
CA ASP A 330 -19.63 -16.82 -38.73
C ASP A 330 -19.44 -18.33 -38.52
N GLY A 331 -18.62 -18.74 -37.54
CA GLY A 331 -18.28 -20.12 -37.25
C GLY A 331 -17.13 -20.69 -38.11
N GLU A 332 -16.53 -19.90 -39.01
CA GLU A 332 -15.30 -20.30 -39.69
C GLU A 332 -14.08 -20.21 -38.76
N ILE A 333 -13.06 -21.02 -39.03
CA ILE A 333 -11.80 -20.98 -38.29
C ILE A 333 -10.74 -20.35 -39.18
N GLN A 334 -10.34 -19.12 -38.85
CA GLN A 334 -9.23 -18.45 -39.51
C GLN A 334 -7.90 -18.95 -38.96
N GLN A 335 -6.91 -19.15 -39.83
CA GLN A 335 -5.54 -19.51 -39.41
C GLN A 335 -4.66 -18.26 -39.43
N VAL A 336 -4.30 -17.76 -38.25
CA VAL A 336 -3.40 -16.61 -38.10
C VAL A 336 -1.96 -17.09 -38.00
N SER A 337 -1.06 -16.54 -38.82
CA SER A 337 0.36 -16.88 -38.75
C SER A 337 1.07 -15.95 -37.79
N VAL A 338 1.66 -16.51 -36.75
CA VAL A 338 2.36 -15.76 -35.70
C VAL A 338 3.83 -16.17 -35.69
N LYS A 339 4.73 -15.22 -35.50
CA LYS A 339 6.15 -15.49 -35.26
C LYS A 339 6.48 -15.10 -33.83
N VAL A 340 7.09 -16.01 -33.09
CA VAL A 340 7.51 -15.78 -31.70
C VAL A 340 9.04 -15.84 -31.65
N SER A 341 9.67 -14.85 -31.04
CA SER A 341 11.14 -14.81 -30.90
C SER A 341 11.55 -14.25 -29.55
N THR A 342 12.56 -14.84 -28.91
CA THR A 342 13.21 -14.20 -27.75
C THR A 342 14.00 -12.97 -28.20
N MET A 343 14.18 -12.02 -27.29
CA MET A 343 14.89 -10.75 -27.55
C MET A 343 16.10 -10.57 -26.60
N PRO A 344 17.17 -11.37 -26.70
CA PRO A 344 18.29 -11.31 -25.75
C PRO A 344 18.93 -9.93 -25.64
N GLU A 345 19.15 -9.23 -26.74
CA GLU A 345 19.76 -7.89 -26.72
C GLU A 345 18.92 -6.87 -25.93
N VAL A 346 17.60 -6.94 -26.03
CA VAL A 346 16.69 -6.08 -25.26
C VAL A 346 16.63 -6.52 -23.81
N SER A 347 16.66 -7.82 -23.55
CA SER A 347 16.68 -8.36 -22.19
C SER A 347 17.95 -7.99 -21.44
N ASP A 348 19.10 -8.05 -22.10
CA ASP A 348 20.39 -7.63 -21.54
C ASP A 348 20.38 -6.12 -21.27
N GLU A 349 19.78 -5.32 -22.15
CA GLU A 349 19.59 -3.87 -21.94
C GLU A 349 18.71 -3.61 -20.71
N LEU A 350 17.57 -4.30 -20.59
CA LEU A 350 16.67 -4.16 -19.44
C LEU A 350 17.27 -4.68 -18.14
N LEU A 351 18.14 -5.69 -18.20
CA LEU A 351 18.90 -6.18 -17.06
C LEU A 351 19.96 -5.16 -16.63
N GLN A 352 20.70 -4.56 -17.56
CA GLN A 352 21.65 -3.50 -17.26
C GLN A 352 20.99 -2.25 -16.68
N MET A 353 19.75 -1.96 -17.09
CA MET A 353 18.96 -0.88 -16.50
C MET A 353 18.58 -1.15 -15.03
N LEU A 354 18.52 -2.42 -14.61
CA LEU A 354 18.35 -2.78 -13.20
C LEU A 354 19.63 -2.56 -12.37
N GLY A 355 20.77 -2.20 -12.99
CA GLY A 355 22.07 -2.01 -12.35
C GLY A 355 22.97 -3.25 -12.44
N ASP A 356 24.30 -3.05 -12.36
CA ASP A 356 25.29 -4.13 -12.10
C ASP A 356 25.17 -4.61 -10.63
N ASP A 357 23.94 -4.87 -10.17
CA ASP A 357 23.68 -5.52 -8.88
C ASP A 357 23.68 -7.04 -9.12
N ASP A 358 24.80 -7.52 -9.66
CA ASP A 358 25.20 -8.93 -9.78
C ASP A 358 25.85 -9.40 -8.46
N ASP A 359 25.42 -8.83 -7.34
CA ASP A 359 25.45 -9.42 -6.02
C ASP A 359 23.98 -9.75 -5.68
N ASP A 360 23.71 -11.00 -5.30
CA ASP A 360 22.40 -11.52 -4.86
C ASP A 360 21.84 -10.77 -3.63
N ASP A 361 21.56 -9.48 -3.75
CA ASP A 361 20.78 -8.74 -2.79
C ASP A 361 19.45 -8.42 -3.50
N GLU A 362 18.35 -8.99 -2.95
CA GLU A 362 16.99 -8.49 -3.13
C GLU A 362 17.01 -6.96 -3.19
N PHE A 363 16.01 -6.32 -3.83
CA PHE A 363 15.76 -4.89 -3.63
C PHE A 363 15.78 -4.55 -2.13
N GLU A 364 16.95 -4.22 -1.57
CA GLU A 364 17.09 -3.67 -0.25
C GLU A 364 16.81 -2.17 -0.43
N MET A 365 15.54 -1.87 -0.68
CA MET A 365 14.98 -0.73 0.05
C MET A 365 15.42 -0.95 1.49
N PRO A 366 16.16 -0.02 2.12
CA PRO A 366 16.71 -0.23 3.45
C PRO A 366 15.57 -0.66 4.40
N ARG A 367 15.43 -1.97 4.66
CA ARG A 367 14.31 -2.51 5.43
C ARG A 367 14.50 -1.95 6.82
N LEU A 368 13.58 -1.07 7.23
CA LEU A 368 13.61 -0.50 8.57
C LEU A 368 13.22 -1.60 9.55
N ARG A 369 14.20 -2.12 10.30
CA ARG A 369 14.00 -3.24 11.22
C ARG A 369 13.54 -2.77 12.59
N ASP A 370 12.50 -3.39 13.17
CA ASP A 370 12.03 -3.10 14.54
C ASP A 370 12.52 -4.13 15.59
N ASP A 371 13.38 -5.08 15.21
CA ASP A 371 13.79 -6.18 16.08
C ASP A 371 14.92 -5.83 17.07
N LEU A 372 15.63 -4.72 16.87
CA LEU A 372 16.76 -4.32 17.73
C LEU A 372 16.30 -3.91 19.14
N VAL A 373 15.21 -3.15 19.24
CA VAL A 373 14.71 -2.65 20.54
C VAL A 373 13.72 -3.65 21.14
N PRO A 374 14.05 -4.30 22.27
CA PRO A 374 13.17 -5.30 22.83
C PRO A 374 11.81 -4.70 23.23
N GLN A 375 10.74 -5.43 22.93
CA GLN A 375 9.40 -5.09 23.41
C GLN A 375 9.37 -4.78 24.91
N ASN A 376 8.57 -3.78 25.28
CA ASN A 376 8.43 -3.21 26.63
C ASN A 376 9.65 -2.43 27.15
N SER A 377 10.60 -2.06 26.30
CA SER A 377 11.70 -1.16 26.70
C SER A 377 11.17 0.26 27.00
N PHE A 378 11.83 0.97 27.90
CA PHE A 378 11.53 2.37 28.17
C PHE A 378 12.46 3.27 27.35
N LEU A 379 11.88 4.14 26.54
CA LEU A 379 12.56 5.05 25.64
C LEU A 379 12.43 6.49 26.15
N SER A 380 13.51 7.26 26.07
CA SER A 380 13.45 8.68 26.39
C SER A 380 14.52 9.50 25.67
N LEU A 381 14.17 10.75 25.35
CA LEU A 381 15.08 11.76 24.83
C LEU A 381 15.50 12.69 25.95
N GLY A 382 16.80 12.85 26.13
CA GLY A 382 17.33 13.60 27.25
C GLY A 382 18.70 14.21 26.97
N ALA A 383 19.34 14.64 28.04
CA ALA A 383 20.74 15.03 28.03
C ALA A 383 21.43 14.46 29.25
N VAL A 384 22.65 13.95 29.04
CA VAL A 384 23.51 13.42 30.10
C VAL A 384 24.58 14.47 30.39
N PRO A 385 24.72 14.97 31.63
CA PRO A 385 25.73 15.97 31.98
C PRO A 385 27.14 15.54 31.58
N TRP A 386 28.00 16.48 31.18
CA TRP A 386 29.35 16.17 30.70
C TRP A 386 30.21 15.39 31.72
N GLU A 387 30.09 15.71 33.01
CA GLU A 387 30.75 14.96 34.09
C GLU A 387 30.33 13.48 34.11
N THR A 388 29.05 13.22 33.82
CA THR A 388 28.53 11.86 33.67
C THR A 388 29.07 11.20 32.42
N VAL A 389 29.13 11.92 31.28
CA VAL A 389 29.67 11.37 30.03
C VAL A 389 31.12 10.93 30.24
N GLU A 390 31.95 11.79 30.85
CA GLU A 390 33.34 11.45 31.18
C GLU A 390 33.45 10.23 32.08
N PHE A 391 32.58 10.11 33.09
CA PHE A 391 32.52 8.92 33.94
C PHE A 391 32.15 7.67 33.13
N LEU A 392 31.11 7.76 32.28
CA LEU A 392 30.60 6.63 31.50
C LEU A 392 31.66 6.09 30.54
N ARG A 393 32.43 6.95 29.86
CA ARG A 393 33.52 6.55 28.95
C ARG A 393 34.49 5.53 29.57
N GLY A 394 34.71 5.61 30.89
CA GLY A 394 35.59 4.68 31.62
C GLY A 394 34.88 3.59 32.42
N SER A 395 33.57 3.67 32.62
CA SER A 395 32.84 2.82 33.58
C SER A 395 31.84 1.85 32.97
N VAL A 396 31.36 2.10 31.75
CA VAL A 396 30.37 1.24 31.09
C VAL A 396 31.02 -0.05 30.58
N GLN A 397 30.20 -1.07 30.32
CA GLN A 397 30.70 -2.33 29.78
C GLN A 397 31.14 -2.19 28.32
N PHE A 398 30.53 -1.25 27.60
CA PHE A 398 30.90 -0.94 26.23
C PHE A 398 30.78 0.55 25.94
N HIS A 399 31.86 1.14 25.46
CA HIS A 399 31.91 2.52 25.02
C HIS A 399 32.39 2.57 23.57
N GLU A 400 31.59 3.20 22.73
CA GLU A 400 32.00 3.61 21.39
C GLU A 400 32.16 5.14 21.40
N GLY A 401 33.41 5.59 21.33
CA GLY A 401 33.74 7.02 21.40
C GLY A 401 33.70 7.69 20.04
N ALA A 402 33.46 9.01 20.06
CA ALA A 402 33.56 9.84 18.87
C ALA A 402 34.98 9.82 18.28
N GLU A 403 35.07 9.90 16.94
CA GLU A 403 36.35 9.98 16.22
C GLU A 403 37.11 11.29 16.47
N VAL A 404 36.42 12.30 17.02
CA VAL A 404 36.95 13.62 17.34
C VAL A 404 36.49 14.04 18.73
N ASP A 405 37.23 14.96 19.35
CA ASP A 405 36.81 15.57 20.61
C ASP A 405 35.48 16.33 20.41
N ILE A 406 34.44 15.86 21.10
CA ILE A 406 33.12 16.49 21.06
C ILE A 406 33.19 17.87 21.73
N ASN A 407 32.62 18.88 21.08
CA ASN A 407 32.44 20.18 21.69
C ASN A 407 31.51 20.07 22.92
N THR A 408 32.07 20.23 24.11
CA THR A 408 31.35 20.13 25.39
C THR A 408 30.55 21.40 25.72
N ALA A 409 29.80 21.91 24.74
CA ALA A 409 28.92 23.06 24.92
C ALA A 409 27.56 22.64 25.50
N GLY A 410 26.93 23.52 26.27
CA GLY A 410 25.62 23.26 26.88
C GLY A 410 25.67 22.48 28.20
N ASP A 411 24.51 21.97 28.62
CA ASP A 411 24.28 21.30 29.92
C ASP A 411 24.66 19.79 29.92
N GLY A 412 24.95 19.21 28.75
CA GLY A 412 25.34 17.81 28.60
C GLY A 412 25.24 17.32 27.16
N LEU A 413 25.64 16.06 26.94
CA LEU A 413 25.48 15.37 25.66
C LEU A 413 23.99 15.02 25.47
N PRO A 414 23.33 15.42 24.38
CA PRO A 414 21.99 14.95 24.06
C PRO A 414 22.01 13.45 23.79
N VAL A 415 21.08 12.71 24.40
CA VAL A 415 21.05 11.24 24.26
C VAL A 415 19.65 10.70 23.98
N VAL A 416 19.61 9.62 23.21
CA VAL A 416 18.52 8.64 23.21
C VAL A 416 18.86 7.60 24.27
N MET A 417 17.94 7.34 25.19
CA MET A 417 18.14 6.37 26.26
C MET A 417 17.15 5.22 26.12
N ILE A 418 17.68 4.01 26.04
CA ILE A 418 16.89 2.78 25.97
C ILE A 418 17.16 1.98 27.24
N GLN A 419 16.12 1.81 28.07
CA GLN A 419 16.20 1.05 29.30
C GLN A 419 15.41 -0.26 29.18
N THR A 420 16.07 -1.39 29.40
CA THR A 420 15.47 -2.72 29.26
C THR A 420 15.93 -3.69 30.37
N SER A 421 15.63 -4.98 30.25
CA SER A 421 16.14 -5.99 31.18
C SER A 421 17.63 -6.23 30.98
N ASN A 422 18.36 -6.67 32.00
CA ASN A 422 19.81 -6.87 31.89
C ASN A 422 20.22 -7.91 30.82
N PRO A 423 19.53 -9.06 30.65
CA PRO A 423 19.81 -9.96 29.54
C PRO A 423 19.57 -9.30 28.18
N LYS A 424 18.42 -8.64 27.99
CA LYS A 424 18.05 -7.97 26.74
C LYS A 424 19.00 -6.83 26.37
N ALA A 425 19.46 -6.06 27.36
CA ALA A 425 20.44 -5.00 27.16
C ALA A 425 21.79 -5.55 26.66
N LYS A 426 22.21 -6.72 27.15
CA LYS A 426 23.43 -7.37 26.67
C LYS A 426 23.31 -7.87 25.24
N THR A 427 22.15 -8.43 24.88
CA THR A 427 21.84 -8.85 23.51
C THR A 427 21.92 -7.66 22.56
N MET A 428 21.17 -6.58 22.81
CA MET A 428 21.23 -5.36 21.99
C MET A 428 22.65 -4.79 21.84
N ILE A 429 23.43 -4.75 22.93
CA ILE A 429 24.83 -4.30 22.87
C ILE A 429 25.67 -5.21 21.97
N GLN A 430 25.40 -6.51 21.97
CA GLN A 430 26.11 -7.47 21.15
C GLN A 430 25.71 -7.33 19.67
N ASP A 431 24.42 -7.20 19.38
CA ASP A 431 23.91 -7.03 18.01
C ASP A 431 24.48 -5.75 17.38
N LEU A 432 24.48 -4.64 18.12
CA LEU A 432 25.11 -3.39 17.68
C LEU A 432 26.62 -3.52 17.44
N LYS A 433 27.33 -4.37 18.19
CA LYS A 433 28.75 -4.62 17.93
C LYS A 433 28.97 -5.44 16.67
N GLU A 434 28.13 -6.43 16.45
CA GLU A 434 28.18 -7.29 15.27
C GLU A 434 27.88 -6.48 14.00
N ALA A 435 26.98 -5.50 14.10
CA ALA A 435 26.71 -4.50 13.06
C ALA A 435 27.81 -3.41 12.90
N GLY A 436 28.94 -3.55 13.62
CA GLY A 436 30.09 -2.64 13.53
C GLY A 436 29.99 -1.35 14.35
N GLY A 437 28.94 -1.21 15.17
CA GLY A 437 28.66 -0.03 15.98
C GLY A 437 27.54 0.84 15.40
N VAL A 438 27.24 1.93 16.09
CA VAL A 438 26.22 2.90 15.65
C VAL A 438 26.90 4.04 14.91
N LYS A 439 26.44 4.31 13.68
CA LYS A 439 26.95 5.39 12.84
C LYS A 439 26.19 6.70 13.10
N ALA A 440 24.86 6.63 13.12
CA ALA A 440 24.03 7.83 13.23
C ALA A 440 22.67 7.58 13.90
N ILE A 441 22.07 8.67 14.40
CA ILE A 441 20.69 8.73 14.91
C ILE A 441 19.92 9.74 14.06
N CYS A 442 18.76 9.33 13.56
CA CYS A 442 17.86 10.16 12.79
C CYS A 442 16.45 10.12 13.39
N PHE A 443 15.65 11.11 13.03
CA PHE A 443 14.22 11.15 13.23
C PHE A 443 13.61 11.52 11.89
N ASN A 444 12.73 10.65 11.39
CA ASN A 444 12.19 10.73 10.05
C ASN A 444 10.66 10.77 10.11
N PRO A 445 9.98 11.65 9.36
CA PRO A 445 8.53 11.59 9.27
C PRO A 445 8.08 10.23 8.73
N GLY A 446 7.08 9.67 9.40
CA GLY A 446 6.33 8.49 9.01
C GLY A 446 4.87 8.85 8.78
N GLU A 447 4.20 8.15 7.87
CA GLU A 447 2.76 8.32 7.63
C GLU A 447 2.10 6.95 7.55
N ASP A 448 0.97 6.81 8.25
CA ASP A 448 0.03 5.72 8.04
C ASP A 448 -1.08 6.24 7.10
N PRO A 449 -1.05 5.84 5.81
CA PRO A 449 -2.01 6.33 4.82
C PRO A 449 -3.44 5.84 5.08
N PHE A 450 -3.64 4.84 5.94
CA PHE A 450 -4.96 4.28 6.28
C PHE A 450 -5.60 5.01 7.47
N GLN A 451 -4.79 5.49 8.42
CA GLN A 451 -5.30 6.14 9.63
C GLN A 451 -5.16 7.66 9.65
N ASP A 452 -4.59 8.28 8.60
CA ASP A 452 -4.28 9.73 8.55
C ASP A 452 -3.46 10.14 9.80
N GLU A 453 -2.65 9.21 10.32
CA GLU A 453 -1.78 9.41 11.47
C GLU A 453 -0.35 9.62 11.00
N GLN A 454 0.22 10.77 11.38
CA GLN A 454 1.62 11.10 11.13
C GLN A 454 2.47 10.75 12.34
N TYR A 455 3.62 10.16 12.08
CA TYR A 455 4.58 9.71 13.08
C TYR A 455 5.93 10.39 12.89
N ASP A 456 6.69 10.52 13.97
CA ASP A 456 8.10 10.87 13.97
C ASP A 456 8.87 9.60 14.34
N LEU A 457 9.47 8.94 13.36
CA LEU A 457 10.14 7.64 13.50
C LEU A 457 11.58 7.86 13.94
N GLY A 458 11.95 7.34 15.11
CA GLY A 458 13.31 7.33 15.60
C GLY A 458 14.11 6.19 14.98
N ILE A 459 15.17 6.51 14.23
CA ILE A 459 15.98 5.53 13.47
C ILE A 459 17.44 5.56 13.95
N LEU A 460 18.01 4.36 14.14
CA LEU A 460 19.43 4.10 14.34
C LEU A 460 20.03 3.55 13.04
N GLN A 461 21.08 4.19 12.54
CA GLN A 461 21.88 3.62 11.45
C GLN A 461 23.16 3.01 12.03
N THR A 462 23.42 1.74 11.76
CA THR A 462 24.67 1.05 12.13
C THR A 462 25.75 1.23 11.07
N LYS A 463 27.00 0.86 11.38
CA LYS A 463 28.13 1.06 10.44
C LYS A 463 28.10 0.12 9.23
N ASN A 464 27.45 -1.04 9.34
CA ASN A 464 27.21 -1.95 8.23
C ASN A 464 26.09 -1.49 7.28
N GLY A 465 25.40 -0.38 7.55
CA GLY A 465 24.38 0.19 6.67
C GLY A 465 22.94 -0.05 7.11
N GLU A 466 22.70 -1.01 8.01
CA GLU A 466 21.35 -1.34 8.48
C GLU A 466 20.67 -0.18 9.21
N LEU A 467 19.34 -0.16 9.10
CA LEU A 467 18.47 0.80 9.77
C LEU A 467 17.57 0.10 10.77
N TYR A 468 17.60 0.57 12.01
CA TYR A 468 16.77 0.05 13.07
C TYR A 468 15.84 1.13 13.61
N LEU A 469 14.54 0.83 13.63
CA LEU A 469 13.56 1.59 14.37
C LEU A 469 13.84 1.40 15.86
N PHE A 470 13.91 2.51 16.60
CA PHE A 470 14.04 2.48 18.05
C PHE A 470 12.83 3.05 18.77
N GLY A 471 11.91 3.71 18.06
CA GLY A 471 10.68 4.22 18.63
C GLY A 471 9.84 4.99 17.62
N GLU A 472 8.53 4.80 17.73
CA GLU A 472 7.51 5.53 16.98
C GLU A 472 6.85 6.53 17.91
N PHE A 473 6.73 7.77 17.45
CA PHE A 473 6.14 8.84 18.24
C PHE A 473 5.07 9.53 17.40
N ASN A 474 3.84 9.64 17.89
CA ASN A 474 2.80 10.40 17.18
C ASN A 474 3.27 11.85 17.01
N GLU A 475 3.25 12.37 15.78
CA GLU A 475 3.77 13.71 15.46
C GLU A 475 3.03 14.80 16.26
N ASN A 476 1.76 14.57 16.59
CA ASN A 476 0.92 15.51 17.33
C ASN A 476 1.04 15.40 18.85
N ASP A 477 1.84 14.49 19.42
CA ASP A 477 2.07 14.44 20.87
C ASP A 477 2.87 15.66 21.35
N PRO A 478 2.28 16.58 22.14
CA PRO A 478 2.98 17.77 22.62
C PRO A 478 4.17 17.46 23.52
N VAL A 479 4.17 16.32 24.24
CA VAL A 479 5.28 15.91 25.11
C VAL A 479 6.48 15.51 24.26
N HIS A 480 6.25 14.69 23.23
CA HIS A 480 7.28 14.30 22.26
C HIS A 480 7.82 15.52 21.50
N GLN A 481 6.95 16.36 20.94
CA GLN A 481 7.39 17.56 20.20
C GLN A 481 8.30 18.47 21.04
N GLU A 482 7.98 18.66 22.33
CA GLU A 482 8.82 19.48 23.21
C GLU A 482 10.16 18.80 23.50
N ALA A 483 10.16 17.49 23.74
CA ALA A 483 11.38 16.70 23.96
C ALA A 483 12.28 16.69 22.72
N ARG A 484 11.71 16.45 21.53
CA ARG A 484 12.37 16.47 20.22
C ARG A 484 13.01 17.84 19.93
N LYS A 485 12.24 18.94 20.06
CA LYS A 485 12.75 20.31 19.87
C LYS A 485 13.91 20.64 20.82
N LYS A 486 13.84 20.19 22.08
CA LYS A 486 14.93 20.37 23.06
C LYS A 486 16.16 19.56 22.67
N TRP A 487 15.98 18.31 22.26
CA TRP A 487 17.05 17.42 21.83
C TRP A 487 17.79 17.97 20.61
N GLU A 488 17.07 18.39 19.55
CA GLU A 488 17.69 18.98 18.36
C GLU A 488 18.51 20.25 18.66
N ARG A 489 17.99 21.12 19.53
CA ARG A 489 18.69 22.33 19.94
C ARG A 489 20.02 22.00 20.63
N ARG A 490 20.04 20.93 21.41
CA ARG A 490 21.26 20.43 22.05
C ARG A 490 22.21 19.79 21.03
N CYS A 491 21.71 18.99 20.09
CA CYS A 491 22.52 18.42 19.00
C CYS A 491 23.20 19.53 18.18
N LYS A 492 22.51 20.64 17.91
CA LYS A 492 23.13 21.81 17.25
C LYS A 492 24.25 22.43 18.08
N SER A 493 24.10 22.46 19.41
CA SER A 493 25.10 23.01 20.33
C SER A 493 26.38 22.15 20.41
N THR A 494 26.23 20.83 20.23
CA THR A 494 27.33 19.85 20.20
C THR A 494 27.86 19.59 18.79
N ASN A 495 27.58 20.47 17.82
CA ASN A 495 27.97 20.32 16.40
C ASN A 495 27.51 19.00 15.76
N GLY A 496 26.30 18.56 16.10
CA GLY A 496 25.67 17.35 15.59
C GLY A 496 26.06 16.07 16.33
N TRP A 497 26.78 16.15 17.45
CA TRP A 497 27.09 14.96 18.26
C TRP A 497 25.98 14.68 19.28
N CYS A 498 25.54 13.44 19.34
CA CYS A 498 24.61 12.93 20.34
C CYS A 498 25.10 11.57 20.85
N GLY A 499 24.30 10.90 21.66
CA GLY A 499 24.63 9.54 22.09
C GLY A 499 23.44 8.61 22.22
N LEU A 500 23.74 7.33 22.18
CA LEU A 500 22.83 6.26 22.57
C LEU A 500 23.30 5.69 23.92
N VAL A 501 22.42 5.70 24.91
CA VAL A 501 22.67 5.09 26.23
C VAL A 501 21.77 3.89 26.41
N ILE A 502 22.38 2.72 26.60
CA ILE A 502 21.66 1.49 26.94
C ILE A 502 21.76 1.28 28.45
N ALA A 503 20.61 1.16 29.10
CA ALA A 503 20.52 0.96 30.55
C ALA A 503 19.73 -0.31 30.89
N LYS A 504 20.05 -0.92 32.04
CA LYS A 504 19.28 -2.02 32.63
C LYS A 504 18.33 -1.52 33.71
N GLY A 505 17.37 -2.37 34.11
CA GLY A 505 16.59 -2.16 35.34
C GLY A 505 15.16 -1.66 35.13
N LEU A 506 14.46 -2.19 34.12
CA LEU A 506 13.08 -1.85 33.77
C LEU A 506 12.02 -2.12 34.86
N MET A 507 12.22 -3.12 35.73
CA MET A 507 11.19 -3.58 36.71
C MET A 507 11.38 -3.06 38.15
N GLY A 508 12.24 -2.05 38.38
CA GLY A 508 12.55 -1.54 39.73
C GLY A 508 12.29 -0.04 39.91
N ALA A 509 12.66 0.49 41.09
CA ALA A 509 12.53 1.92 41.45
C ALA A 509 13.38 2.89 40.59
N SER A 510 14.09 2.37 39.60
CA SER A 510 14.99 3.09 38.68
C SER A 510 14.44 3.15 37.24
N ARG A 511 13.19 2.72 37.01
CA ARG A 511 12.53 2.82 35.70
C ARG A 511 12.39 4.29 35.30
N GLY A 512 12.89 4.64 34.12
CA GLY A 512 12.91 6.00 33.57
C GLY A 512 13.93 6.96 34.22
N GLN A 513 14.64 6.51 35.27
CA GLN A 513 15.71 7.25 35.94
C GLN A 513 16.86 6.31 36.32
N PRO A 514 17.56 5.71 35.34
CA PRO A 514 18.67 4.82 35.62
C PRO A 514 19.81 5.57 36.33
N GLN A 515 20.40 4.91 37.33
CA GLN A 515 21.60 5.42 38.00
C GLN A 515 22.85 5.03 37.21
N PHE A 516 24.02 5.59 37.54
CA PHE A 516 25.27 5.30 36.82
C PHE A 516 25.58 3.81 36.69
N LYS A 517 25.31 3.01 37.73
CA LYS A 517 25.53 1.55 37.74
C LYS A 517 24.59 0.77 36.79
N ASP A 518 23.50 1.41 36.37
CA ASP A 518 22.47 0.84 35.53
C ASP A 518 22.74 1.13 34.04
N MET A 519 23.52 2.17 33.73
CA MET A 519 24.00 2.45 32.38
C MET A 519 25.09 1.44 32.02
N VAL A 520 24.87 0.67 30.96
CA VAL A 520 25.74 -0.46 30.59
C VAL A 520 26.48 -0.25 29.28
N ALA A 521 25.99 0.63 28.40
CA ALA A 521 26.73 1.07 27.23
C ALA A 521 26.47 2.54 26.88
N LEU A 522 27.47 3.16 26.25
CA LEU A 522 27.44 4.49 25.68
C LEU A 522 27.99 4.45 24.25
N PHE A 523 27.23 4.96 23.30
CA PHE A 523 27.69 5.20 21.94
C PHE A 523 27.65 6.71 21.69
N GLU A 524 28.76 7.29 21.25
CA GLU A 524 28.85 8.68 20.85
C GLU A 524 28.78 8.75 19.32
N VAL A 525 27.72 9.36 18.80
CA VAL A 525 27.31 9.21 17.40
C VAL A 525 26.84 10.52 16.80
N ARG A 526 26.66 10.55 15.48
CA ARG A 526 26.16 11.73 14.78
C ARG A 526 24.64 11.73 14.75
N TRP A 527 24.06 12.88 15.06
CA TRP A 527 22.72 13.20 14.58
C TRP A 527 22.82 13.60 13.11
N VAL A 528 21.99 13.01 12.29
CA VAL A 528 21.87 13.31 10.85
C VAL A 528 20.43 13.69 10.54
N SER A 529 20.24 14.52 9.51
CA SER A 529 18.90 14.80 9.00
C SER A 529 18.42 13.64 8.11
N PRO A 530 17.11 13.47 7.91
CA PRO A 530 16.56 12.53 6.92
C PRO A 530 17.25 12.58 5.55
N LYS A 531 17.46 13.80 5.06
CA LYS A 531 18.10 14.07 3.77
C LYS A 531 19.54 13.58 3.70
N ASP A 532 20.28 13.67 4.81
CA ASP A 532 21.66 13.19 4.89
C ASP A 532 21.74 11.68 5.08
N LEU A 533 20.66 11.05 5.57
CA LEU A 533 20.53 9.61 5.70
C LEU A 533 20.09 8.95 4.38
N GLY A 534 19.62 9.75 3.41
CA GLY A 534 19.13 9.26 2.11
C GLY A 534 17.73 8.67 2.18
N ILE A 535 16.96 8.98 3.22
CA ILE A 535 15.62 8.42 3.45
C ILE A 535 14.59 9.54 3.30
N GLY A 536 13.60 9.32 2.43
CA GLY A 536 12.41 10.17 2.31
C GLY A 536 11.43 9.96 3.47
N PRO A 537 10.25 10.62 3.49
CA PRO A 537 9.19 10.23 4.41
C PRO A 537 8.88 8.75 4.23
N LEU A 538 8.79 8.00 5.33
CA LEU A 538 8.49 6.57 5.29
C LEU A 538 6.99 6.37 5.39
N GLN A 539 6.40 5.65 4.46
CA GLN A 539 5.01 5.26 4.56
C GLN A 539 4.92 3.87 5.15
N LEU A 540 3.97 3.69 6.07
CA LEU A 540 3.54 2.36 6.48
C LEU A 540 2.87 1.74 5.27
N MET A 541 3.61 0.93 4.53
CA MET A 541 3.01 0.09 3.50
C MET A 541 2.31 -1.07 4.22
N PRO A 542 1.07 -1.41 3.86
CA PRO A 542 0.58 -2.75 4.15
C PRO A 542 1.61 -3.71 3.60
N MET A 543 2.00 -4.68 4.40
CA MET A 543 2.55 -5.89 3.80
C MET A 543 1.36 -6.56 3.13
N PHE A 544 1.14 -6.19 1.87
CA PHE A 544 0.29 -6.93 0.95
C PHE A 544 0.98 -8.24 0.60
#